data_AF-A0A4Y7U8T6-F1
#
_entry.id   AF-A0A4Y7U8T6-F1
#
_cell.length_a   1.000
_cell.length_b   1.000
_cell.length_c   1.000
_cell.angle_alpha   90.00
_cell.angle_beta   90.00
_cell.angle_gamma   90.00
#
_symmetry.space_group_name_H-M   'P 1'
#
loop_
_entity.id
_entity.type
_entity.pdbx_description
1 polymer ?
#
loop_
_entity_poly.entity_id
_entity_poly.type
_entity_poly.pdbx_seq_one_letter_code
_entity_poly.pdbx_strand_id
1 'polypeptide(L)'
;MPKIANLCSQIINEINIITGTKIFEDWLENENLSSTASQFIAFNNSFIFRDNIKTIKSQKYLAFDVSNTGKFTTKKIYVIEGINFHSHFKIFTLANTHKKTSLSDAVKIEIKEIGEVIYTIVGEIQDINIISESIGDSRIKKITLDPNSINNFEIKDEEIIIKDYVNREWIWSEIKQHYDANNWPITDNLPGLVDKAITNFQSNAYSTLIIPKTFSPANLYLLDKISLVINDHLKTYQKNILNIDNDSQAMIEILRISYNFVSDVNKLLSLVINLCDLKPIILWLTISKYITLDNTFKDLPFGFSKKKASLLDYERVIKNARNKSFHQLFPFNKSLKFELESLKEVSVTIFSNFTKKDGNKMTYKDQELYDLLRGFTRVNEEVVSSNFWIKNEYVMQAVYELIDATSQSIKNTK
;
A
#
# COMPACT_ATOMS: atom_id res chain seq x y z
N MET A 1 25.52 -7.04 -24.52
CA MET A 1 24.16 -6.76 -24.01
C MET A 1 24.23 -5.68 -22.93
N PRO A 2 24.15 -4.39 -23.30
CA PRO A 2 24.28 -3.25 -22.36
C PRO A 2 23.32 -3.32 -21.17
N LYS A 3 22.12 -3.86 -21.36
CA LYS A 3 21.08 -4.01 -20.34
C LYS A 3 21.48 -4.90 -19.16
N ILE A 4 22.07 -6.06 -19.40
CA ILE A 4 22.52 -6.98 -18.32
C ILE A 4 23.61 -6.31 -17.49
N ALA A 5 24.57 -5.64 -18.15
CA ALA A 5 25.61 -4.91 -17.44
C ALA A 5 25.03 -3.80 -16.56
N ASN A 6 24.07 -3.02 -17.08
CA ASN A 6 23.39 -1.99 -16.30
C ASN A 6 22.67 -2.58 -15.06
N LEU A 7 21.88 -3.63 -15.24
CA LEU A 7 21.17 -4.29 -14.14
C LEU A 7 22.14 -4.89 -13.11
N CYS A 8 23.25 -5.49 -13.53
CA CYS A 8 24.28 -5.95 -12.61
C CYS A 8 24.90 -4.79 -11.82
N SER A 9 25.20 -3.67 -12.48
CA SER A 9 25.73 -2.46 -11.81
C SER A 9 24.73 -1.89 -10.80
N GLN A 10 23.42 -1.90 -11.12
CA GLN A 10 22.37 -1.48 -10.19
C GLN A 10 22.31 -2.39 -8.95
N ILE A 11 22.34 -3.72 -9.14
CA ILE A 11 22.35 -4.69 -8.03
C ILE A 11 23.62 -4.54 -7.16
N ILE A 12 24.78 -4.29 -7.79
CA ILE A 12 26.04 -3.99 -7.08
C ILE A 12 25.88 -2.71 -6.25
N ASN A 13 25.24 -1.68 -6.81
CA ASN A 13 25.00 -0.42 -6.10
C ASN A 13 24.09 -0.61 -4.87
N GLU A 14 23.01 -1.38 -5.01
CA GLU A 14 22.14 -1.72 -3.87
C GLU A 14 22.90 -2.43 -2.76
N ILE A 15 23.76 -3.39 -3.12
CA ILE A 15 24.62 -4.09 -2.16
C ILE A 15 25.61 -3.13 -1.51
N ASN A 16 26.24 -2.23 -2.28
CA ASN A 16 27.17 -1.23 -1.75
C ASN A 16 26.49 -0.32 -0.72
N ILE A 17 25.27 0.15 -1.01
CA ILE A 17 24.46 0.94 -0.08
C ILE A 17 24.28 0.18 1.24
N ILE A 18 23.90 -1.10 1.17
CA ILE A 18 23.70 -1.92 2.37
C ILE A 18 25.02 -2.10 3.15
N THR A 19 26.10 -2.46 2.47
CA THR A 19 27.39 -2.73 3.11
C THR A 19 28.05 -1.48 3.70
N GLY A 20 27.64 -0.28 3.26
CA GLY A 20 28.06 0.99 3.84
C GLY A 20 27.18 1.48 5.00
N THR A 21 26.18 0.69 5.44
CA THR A 21 25.35 1.05 6.57
C THR A 21 25.96 0.59 7.89
N LYS A 22 25.74 1.36 8.96
CA LYS A 22 26.19 1.02 10.31
C LYS A 22 25.64 -0.32 10.80
N ILE A 23 24.43 -0.68 10.37
CA ILE A 23 23.78 -1.96 10.70
C ILE A 23 24.57 -3.15 10.15
N PHE A 24 25.11 -3.03 8.93
CA PHE A 24 25.95 -4.07 8.35
C PHE A 24 27.31 -4.16 9.03
N GLU A 25 27.94 -3.00 9.30
CA GLU A 25 29.22 -2.92 10.00
C GLU A 25 29.14 -3.54 11.41
N ASP A 26 28.16 -3.10 12.20
CA ASP A 26 27.93 -3.61 13.55
C ASP A 26 27.62 -5.11 13.55
N TRP A 27 26.86 -5.60 12.55
CA TRP A 27 26.62 -7.02 12.42
C TRP A 27 27.92 -7.79 12.11
N LEU A 28 28.71 -7.34 11.13
CA LEU A 28 29.92 -8.03 10.69
C LEU A 28 30.99 -8.07 11.78
N GLU A 29 31.14 -7.02 12.57
CA GLU A 29 32.07 -6.95 13.70
C GLU A 29 31.76 -7.99 14.80
N ASN A 30 30.50 -8.41 14.91
CA ASN A 30 30.05 -9.38 15.91
C ASN A 30 30.07 -10.83 15.42
N GLU A 31 30.47 -11.08 14.17
CA GLU A 31 30.47 -12.42 13.58
C GLU A 31 31.84 -13.12 13.66
N ASN A 32 31.80 -14.45 13.80
CA ASN A 32 33.02 -15.27 13.83
C ASN A 32 33.42 -15.71 12.42
N LEU A 33 34.55 -15.19 11.93
CA LEU A 33 35.11 -15.56 10.63
C LEU A 33 36.00 -16.79 10.74
N SER A 34 35.84 -17.71 9.79
CA SER A 34 36.66 -18.90 9.65
C SER A 34 38.01 -18.54 9.03
N SER A 35 39.08 -19.05 9.62
CA SER A 35 40.44 -18.89 9.08
C SER A 35 40.78 -19.90 7.98
N THR A 36 39.97 -20.95 7.79
CA THR A 36 40.35 -22.14 7.00
C THR A 36 39.46 -22.40 5.78
N ALA A 37 38.28 -21.78 5.69
CA ALA A 37 37.35 -21.98 4.58
C ALA A 37 36.96 -20.67 3.90
N SER A 38 36.71 -20.72 2.59
CA SER A 38 36.09 -19.60 1.88
C SER A 38 34.67 -19.37 2.41
N GLN A 39 34.42 -18.15 2.89
CA GLN A 39 33.13 -17.75 3.44
C GLN A 39 32.41 -16.77 2.53
N PHE A 40 31.08 -16.79 2.66
CA PHE A 40 30.17 -15.96 1.90
C PHE A 40 29.25 -15.23 2.85
N ILE A 41 28.93 -13.98 2.53
CA ILE A 41 27.86 -13.23 3.18
C ILE A 41 26.66 -13.29 2.25
N ALA A 42 25.53 -13.83 2.72
CA ALA A 42 24.25 -13.80 2.03
C ALA A 42 23.32 -12.75 2.61
N PHE A 43 22.58 -12.07 1.74
CA PHE A 43 21.48 -11.19 2.11
C PHE A 43 20.17 -11.96 2.16
N ASN A 44 19.39 -11.77 3.21
CA ASN A 44 18.04 -12.31 3.28
C ASN A 44 17.22 -11.77 2.11
N ASN A 45 16.22 -12.54 1.70
CA ASN A 45 15.29 -12.16 0.66
C ASN A 45 13.85 -12.03 1.19
N SER A 46 13.70 -11.86 2.50
CA SER A 46 12.40 -11.65 3.14
C SER A 46 12.53 -10.82 4.40
N PHE A 47 12.03 -9.58 4.34
CA PHE A 47 12.22 -8.55 5.37
C PHE A 47 10.97 -8.26 6.20
N ILE A 48 9.77 -8.43 5.64
CA ILE A 48 8.49 -8.24 6.35
C ILE A 48 7.81 -9.58 6.66
N PHE A 49 7.12 -9.69 7.80
CA PHE A 49 6.40 -10.89 8.22
C PHE A 49 5.27 -11.22 7.23
N ARG A 50 5.11 -12.51 6.95
CA ARG A 50 4.30 -13.00 5.82
C ARG A 50 2.87 -13.31 6.25
N ASP A 51 2.25 -12.42 7.01
CA ASP A 51 0.84 -12.57 7.36
C ASP A 51 0.00 -12.41 6.09
N ASN A 52 -0.80 -13.42 5.75
CA ASN A 52 -1.70 -13.43 4.58
C ASN A 52 -1.03 -13.38 3.19
N ILE A 53 0.28 -13.64 3.08
CA ILE A 53 0.99 -13.76 1.80
C ILE A 53 0.90 -15.20 1.28
N LYS A 54 0.42 -15.39 0.05
CA LYS A 54 0.18 -16.71 -0.55
C LYS A 54 1.37 -17.27 -1.36
N THR A 55 2.42 -16.49 -1.61
CA THR A 55 3.59 -16.94 -2.37
C THR A 55 4.56 -17.79 -1.57
N ILE A 56 5.28 -18.66 -2.29
CA ILE A 56 6.42 -19.39 -1.76
C ILE A 56 7.65 -18.47 -1.81
N LYS A 57 8.38 -18.40 -0.69
CA LYS A 57 9.62 -17.66 -0.58
C LYS A 57 10.61 -18.08 -1.67
N SER A 58 11.18 -17.09 -2.38
CA SER A 58 12.26 -17.35 -3.32
C SER A 58 13.42 -18.10 -2.63
N GLN A 59 13.98 -19.09 -3.32
CA GLN A 59 15.16 -19.82 -2.86
C GLN A 59 16.47 -19.15 -3.32
N LYS A 60 16.39 -18.03 -4.05
CA LYS A 60 17.54 -17.32 -4.62
C LYS A 60 17.95 -16.17 -3.70
N TYR A 61 19.20 -16.20 -3.25
CA TYR A 61 19.80 -15.22 -2.34
C TYR A 61 21.01 -14.57 -2.99
N LEU A 62 21.17 -13.26 -2.84
CA LEU A 62 22.41 -12.57 -3.23
C LEU A 62 23.50 -12.84 -2.20
N ALA A 63 24.70 -13.15 -2.66
CA ALA A 63 25.86 -13.35 -1.80
C ALA A 63 27.16 -12.86 -2.43
N PHE A 64 28.15 -12.53 -1.60
CA PHE A 64 29.50 -12.17 -2.03
C PHE A 64 30.56 -12.78 -1.10
N ASP A 65 31.79 -12.88 -1.61
CA ASP A 65 32.92 -13.48 -0.89
C ASP A 65 33.39 -12.57 0.26
N VAL A 66 33.67 -13.14 1.43
CA VAL A 66 34.31 -12.46 2.58
C VAL A 66 35.57 -13.20 3.02
N SER A 67 36.65 -12.47 3.30
CA SER A 67 37.91 -13.03 3.79
C SER A 67 37.83 -13.33 5.29
N ASN A 68 38.80 -14.10 5.77
CA ASN A 68 39.03 -14.35 7.19
C ASN A 68 39.37 -13.09 8.02
N THR A 69 39.70 -11.98 7.37
CA THR A 69 39.99 -10.67 8.00
C THR A 69 38.81 -9.71 7.92
N GLY A 70 37.63 -10.19 7.49
CA GLY A 70 36.43 -9.38 7.32
C GLY A 70 36.47 -8.48 6.09
N LYS A 71 37.51 -8.59 5.25
CA LYS A 71 37.59 -7.85 3.99
C LYS A 71 36.71 -8.54 2.96
N PHE A 72 35.87 -7.77 2.30
CA PHE A 72 34.99 -8.28 1.25
C PHE A 72 35.07 -7.42 -0.01
N THR A 73 34.52 -7.95 -1.10
CA THR A 73 34.35 -7.16 -2.32
C THR A 73 33.00 -7.45 -2.95
N THR A 74 32.30 -6.37 -3.30
CA THR A 74 31.04 -6.41 -4.04
C THR A 74 31.24 -6.56 -5.54
N LYS A 75 32.50 -6.69 -6.01
CA LYS A 75 32.83 -6.95 -7.43
C LYS A 75 32.46 -8.35 -7.89
N LYS A 76 32.35 -9.31 -6.95
CA LYS A 76 32.02 -10.71 -7.22
C LYS A 76 30.78 -11.10 -6.44
N ILE A 77 29.62 -10.87 -7.04
CA ILE A 77 28.33 -11.26 -6.50
C ILE A 77 27.85 -12.52 -7.18
N TYR A 78 27.20 -13.36 -6.39
CA TYR A 78 26.62 -14.63 -6.80
C TYR A 78 25.16 -14.70 -6.35
N VAL A 79 24.39 -15.52 -7.05
CA VAL A 79 23.10 -15.99 -6.60
C VAL A 79 23.27 -17.41 -6.06
N ILE A 80 22.88 -17.59 -4.81
CA ILE A 80 23.01 -18.84 -4.06
C ILE A 80 21.62 -19.41 -3.78
N GLU A 81 21.47 -20.71 -4.02
CA GLU A 81 20.28 -21.48 -3.66
C GLU A 81 20.64 -22.56 -2.64
N GLY A 82 19.64 -23.05 -1.89
CA GLY A 82 19.82 -24.10 -0.88
C GLY A 82 20.21 -23.59 0.51
N ILE A 83 20.11 -22.27 0.75
CA ILE A 83 20.33 -21.67 2.08
C ILE A 83 19.01 -21.21 2.70
N ASN A 84 18.93 -21.24 4.03
CA ASN A 84 17.80 -20.71 4.79
C ASN A 84 18.28 -20.00 6.06
N PHE A 85 17.72 -18.82 6.31
CA PHE A 85 17.96 -17.99 7.50
C PHE A 85 16.90 -16.87 7.59
N HIS A 86 16.84 -16.23 8.76
CA HIS A 86 15.81 -15.25 9.10
C HIS A 86 16.39 -13.89 9.54
N SER A 87 17.68 -13.81 9.85
CA SER A 87 18.44 -12.55 10.03
C SER A 87 18.55 -11.78 8.72
N HIS A 88 18.97 -10.51 8.74
CA HIS A 88 19.23 -9.73 7.51
C HIS A 88 20.38 -10.30 6.70
N PHE A 89 21.42 -10.75 7.40
CA PHE A 89 22.65 -11.24 6.82
C PHE A 89 23.01 -12.58 7.45
N LYS A 90 23.77 -13.39 6.73
CA LYS A 90 24.33 -14.64 7.25
C LYS A 90 25.67 -14.92 6.62
N ILE A 91 26.66 -15.25 7.46
CA ILE A 91 27.90 -15.86 7.01
C ILE A 91 27.71 -17.37 6.89
N PHE A 92 28.20 -17.94 5.79
CA PHE A 92 28.14 -19.38 5.57
C PHE A 92 29.30 -19.85 4.69
N THR A 93 29.54 -21.16 4.70
CA THR A 93 30.45 -21.86 3.79
C THR A 93 29.63 -22.61 2.73
N LEU A 94 30.18 -22.73 1.52
CA LEU A 94 29.51 -23.51 0.47
C LEU A 94 29.54 -25.01 0.79
N ALA A 95 28.36 -25.61 0.86
CA ALA A 95 28.17 -27.05 0.91
C ALA A 95 27.80 -27.58 -0.48
N ASN A 96 27.94 -28.88 -0.69
CA ASN A 96 27.58 -29.55 -1.96
C ASN A 96 26.09 -29.40 -2.34
N THR A 97 25.23 -29.12 -1.35
CA THR A 97 23.79 -28.87 -1.56
C THR A 97 23.49 -27.46 -2.07
N HIS A 98 24.46 -26.55 -2.05
CA HIS A 98 24.26 -25.17 -2.51
C HIS A 98 24.53 -25.07 -4.01
N LYS A 99 23.66 -24.36 -4.72
CA LYS A 99 23.88 -23.99 -6.13
C LYS A 99 24.39 -22.56 -6.18
N LYS A 100 25.52 -22.35 -6.86
CA LYS A 100 26.16 -21.04 -7.02
C LYS A 100 26.15 -20.61 -8.48
N THR A 101 25.53 -19.47 -8.77
CA THR A 101 25.45 -18.87 -10.11
C THR A 101 26.08 -17.48 -10.09
N SER A 102 26.82 -17.10 -11.14
CA SER A 102 27.33 -15.72 -11.26
C SER A 102 26.17 -14.72 -11.36
N LEU A 103 26.34 -13.49 -10.86
CA LEU A 103 25.29 -12.46 -10.97
C LEU A 103 24.87 -12.23 -12.43
N SER A 104 25.83 -12.15 -13.35
CA SER A 104 25.57 -11.93 -14.78
C SER A 104 24.70 -13.04 -15.39
N ASP A 105 24.98 -14.30 -15.05
CA ASP A 105 24.21 -15.43 -15.58
C ASP A 105 22.84 -15.56 -14.91
N ALA A 106 22.75 -15.29 -13.61
CA ALA A 106 21.47 -15.23 -12.92
C ALA A 106 20.57 -14.13 -13.50
N VAL A 107 21.10 -12.92 -13.71
CA VAL A 107 20.36 -11.82 -14.33
C VAL A 107 19.89 -12.17 -15.74
N LYS A 108 20.71 -12.85 -16.55
CA LYS A 108 20.29 -13.36 -17.87
C LYS A 108 19.11 -14.32 -17.79
N ILE A 109 19.13 -15.22 -16.80
CA ILE A 109 18.05 -16.20 -16.58
C ILE A 109 16.79 -15.49 -16.14
N GLU A 110 16.87 -14.65 -15.09
CA GLU A 110 15.72 -13.95 -14.54
C GLU A 110 15.02 -13.08 -15.58
N ILE A 111 15.76 -12.27 -16.35
CA ILE A 111 15.15 -11.39 -17.38
C ILE A 111 14.34 -12.19 -18.39
N LYS A 112 14.83 -13.37 -18.80
CA LYS A 112 14.09 -14.25 -19.74
C LYS A 112 12.83 -14.84 -19.11
N GLU A 113 12.79 -14.98 -17.80
CA GLU A 113 11.65 -15.50 -17.05
C GLU A 113 10.63 -14.40 -16.69
N ILE A 114 10.91 -13.12 -16.96
CA ILE A 114 9.96 -12.04 -16.72
C ILE A 114 8.85 -12.11 -17.79
N GLY A 115 7.65 -12.48 -17.35
CA GLY A 115 6.44 -12.46 -18.19
C GLY A 115 5.79 -11.08 -18.23
N GLU A 116 5.00 -10.81 -19.28
CA GLU A 116 4.44 -9.47 -19.54
C GLU A 116 3.52 -8.93 -18.45
N VAL A 117 2.87 -9.82 -17.69
CA VAL A 117 1.94 -9.46 -16.61
C VAL A 117 2.59 -8.53 -15.58
N ILE A 118 3.90 -8.65 -15.30
CA ILE A 118 4.57 -7.72 -14.37
C ILE A 118 4.48 -6.27 -14.85
N TYR A 119 4.52 -6.04 -16.15
CA TYR A 119 4.57 -4.69 -16.70
C TYR A 119 3.21 -3.99 -16.68
N THR A 120 2.13 -4.72 -16.34
CA THR A 120 0.83 -4.11 -16.06
C THR A 120 0.91 -3.14 -14.89
N ILE A 121 1.72 -3.42 -13.85
CA ILE A 121 1.80 -2.53 -12.69
C ILE A 121 2.55 -1.23 -13.00
N VAL A 122 3.29 -1.19 -14.10
CA VAL A 122 3.90 0.02 -14.67
C VAL A 122 3.29 0.36 -16.04
N GLY A 123 2.04 -0.03 -16.29
CA GLY A 123 1.32 0.33 -17.51
C GLY A 123 0.93 1.81 -17.56
N GLU A 124 0.71 2.32 -18.76
CA GLU A 124 0.16 3.65 -19.00
C GLU A 124 -1.36 3.59 -18.92
N ILE A 125 -1.95 4.44 -18.08
CA ILE A 125 -3.41 4.57 -17.97
C ILE A 125 -3.86 5.58 -19.03
N GLN A 126 -4.73 5.14 -19.93
CA GLN A 126 -5.33 5.97 -20.97
C GLN A 126 -6.85 6.01 -20.80
N ASP A 127 -7.37 7.21 -20.57
CA ASP A 127 -8.80 7.49 -20.53
C ASP A 127 -9.27 7.80 -21.96
N ILE A 128 -9.40 6.75 -22.78
CA ILE A 128 -9.73 6.87 -24.22
C ILE A 128 -11.06 6.24 -24.57
N ASN A 129 -11.71 5.58 -23.63
CA ASN A 129 -12.93 4.83 -23.90
C ASN A 129 -14.12 5.78 -23.94
N ILE A 130 -14.84 5.73 -25.06
CA ILE A 130 -16.08 6.46 -25.25
C ILE A 130 -17.23 5.53 -24.88
N ILE A 131 -18.10 5.96 -23.97
CA ILE A 131 -19.21 5.16 -23.47
C ILE A 131 -20.49 5.98 -23.59
N SER A 132 -21.55 5.37 -24.10
CA SER A 132 -22.85 6.03 -24.29
C SER A 132 -23.95 5.29 -23.56
N GLU A 133 -24.88 6.05 -23.00
CA GLU A 133 -26.07 5.55 -22.30
C GLU A 133 -27.31 6.25 -22.87
N SER A 134 -28.42 5.52 -22.98
CA SER A 134 -29.67 6.11 -23.47
C SER A 134 -30.40 6.85 -22.35
N ILE A 135 -30.88 8.06 -22.64
CA ILE A 135 -31.67 8.89 -21.72
C ILE A 135 -33.17 8.66 -21.93
N GLY A 136 -33.60 8.15 -23.10
CA GLY A 136 -35.01 7.85 -23.37
C GLY A 136 -35.94 9.07 -23.37
N ASP A 137 -35.39 10.28 -23.42
CA ASP A 137 -36.15 11.53 -23.55
C ASP A 137 -36.53 11.79 -25.02
N SER A 138 -37.54 12.65 -25.22
CA SER A 138 -38.05 13.03 -26.53
C SER A 138 -37.03 13.81 -27.38
N ARG A 139 -36.16 14.61 -26.77
CA ARG A 139 -35.20 15.51 -27.46
C ARG A 139 -33.77 15.06 -27.28
N ILE A 140 -33.45 14.50 -26.11
CA ILE A 140 -32.13 13.92 -25.84
C ILE A 140 -32.26 12.40 -25.75
N LYS A 141 -31.70 11.69 -26.73
CA LYS A 141 -31.75 10.23 -26.79
C LYS A 141 -30.65 9.57 -26.01
N LYS A 142 -29.49 10.21 -25.92
CA LYS A 142 -28.30 9.63 -25.30
C LYS A 142 -27.41 10.69 -24.65
N ILE A 143 -26.63 10.21 -23.69
CA ILE A 143 -25.46 10.90 -23.17
C ILE A 143 -24.24 10.05 -23.46
N THR A 144 -23.11 10.69 -23.74
CA THR A 144 -21.85 10.06 -24.08
C THR A 144 -20.74 10.66 -23.22
N LEU A 145 -20.01 9.80 -22.52
CA LEU A 145 -18.75 10.12 -21.89
C LEU A 145 -17.64 10.00 -22.94
N ASP A 146 -17.06 11.14 -23.33
CA ASP A 146 -15.89 11.21 -24.20
C ASP A 146 -14.77 12.01 -23.49
N PRO A 147 -13.82 11.33 -22.83
CA PRO A 147 -12.72 11.99 -22.13
C PRO A 147 -11.81 12.83 -23.04
N ASN A 148 -11.83 12.58 -24.35
CA ASN A 148 -11.03 13.32 -25.34
C ASN A 148 -11.77 14.51 -25.96
N SER A 149 -13.00 14.78 -25.53
CA SER A 149 -13.74 15.95 -25.98
C SER A 149 -12.97 17.25 -25.69
N ILE A 150 -12.98 18.15 -26.67
CA ILE A 150 -12.38 19.49 -26.57
C ILE A 150 -13.13 20.30 -25.49
N ASN A 151 -14.46 20.19 -25.48
CA ASN A 151 -15.34 20.87 -24.53
C ASN A 151 -15.67 19.94 -23.36
N ASN A 152 -15.79 20.49 -22.16
CA ASN A 152 -16.18 19.70 -20.98
C ASN A 152 -17.64 19.21 -21.08
N PHE A 153 -18.48 19.98 -21.76
CA PHE A 153 -19.89 19.69 -22.01
C PHE A 153 -20.26 20.23 -23.38
N GLU A 154 -21.05 19.47 -24.13
CA GLU A 154 -21.62 19.89 -25.40
C GLU A 154 -22.93 19.15 -25.65
N ILE A 155 -23.91 19.82 -26.27
CA ILE A 155 -25.10 19.14 -26.80
C ILE A 155 -25.05 19.25 -28.32
N LYS A 156 -25.00 18.10 -28.99
CA LYS A 156 -25.06 17.98 -30.46
C LYS A 156 -26.32 17.21 -30.82
N ASP A 157 -27.21 17.86 -31.54
CA ASP A 157 -28.49 17.28 -31.95
C ASP A 157 -29.24 16.68 -30.74
N GLU A 158 -29.35 15.35 -30.68
CA GLU A 158 -30.06 14.62 -29.63
C GLU A 158 -29.11 13.95 -28.61
N GLU A 159 -27.86 14.39 -28.55
CA GLU A 159 -26.79 13.80 -27.74
C GLU A 159 -26.14 14.83 -26.81
N ILE A 160 -26.04 14.48 -25.53
CA ILE A 160 -25.18 15.18 -24.58
C ILE A 160 -23.80 14.51 -24.61
N ILE A 161 -22.75 15.28 -24.82
CA ILE A 161 -21.35 14.84 -24.71
C ILE A 161 -20.76 15.47 -23.46
N ILE A 162 -20.31 14.64 -22.53
CA ILE A 162 -19.60 15.05 -21.31
C ILE A 162 -18.18 14.51 -21.31
N LYS A 163 -17.24 15.31 -20.81
CA LYS A 163 -15.84 14.89 -20.69
C LYS A 163 -15.58 14.08 -19.43
N ASP A 164 -16.26 14.43 -18.35
CA ASP A 164 -16.22 13.72 -17.07
C ASP A 164 -17.61 13.68 -16.43
N TYR A 165 -17.77 12.83 -15.41
CA TYR A 165 -19.00 12.68 -14.64
C TYR A 165 -18.84 13.07 -13.16
N VAL A 166 -17.77 13.79 -12.82
CA VAL A 166 -17.42 14.07 -11.41
C VAL A 166 -18.41 15.05 -10.80
N ASN A 167 -18.79 16.09 -11.55
CA ASN A 167 -19.70 17.12 -11.08
C ASN A 167 -21.10 16.99 -11.70
N ARG A 168 -21.94 16.14 -11.10
CA ARG A 168 -23.31 15.88 -11.55
C ARG A 168 -24.19 17.14 -11.55
N GLU A 169 -24.03 18.00 -10.54
CA GLU A 169 -24.81 19.23 -10.41
C GLU A 169 -24.48 20.21 -11.54
N TRP A 170 -23.20 20.36 -11.86
CA TRP A 170 -22.77 21.18 -13.00
C TRP A 170 -23.31 20.63 -14.32
N ILE A 171 -23.17 19.32 -14.59
CA ILE A 171 -23.73 18.69 -15.80
C ILE A 171 -25.22 18.98 -15.93
N TRP A 172 -25.97 18.83 -14.83
CA TRP A 172 -27.40 19.13 -14.83
C TRP A 172 -27.70 20.62 -15.08
N SER A 173 -26.90 21.52 -14.52
CA SER A 173 -27.05 22.96 -14.74
C SER A 173 -26.86 23.36 -16.21
N GLU A 174 -25.89 22.75 -16.90
CA GLU A 174 -25.64 22.98 -18.33
C GLU A 174 -26.77 22.45 -19.21
N ILE A 175 -27.30 21.26 -18.89
CA ILE A 175 -28.48 20.69 -19.58
C ILE A 175 -29.67 21.64 -19.43
N LYS A 176 -29.93 22.10 -18.19
CA LYS A 176 -31.03 23.02 -17.92
C LYS A 176 -30.86 24.33 -18.69
N GLN A 177 -29.67 24.92 -18.67
CA GLN A 177 -29.37 26.14 -19.39
C GLN A 177 -29.59 25.98 -20.91
N HIS A 178 -29.22 24.83 -21.48
CA HIS A 178 -29.46 24.54 -22.89
C HIS A 178 -30.96 24.43 -23.21
N TYR A 179 -31.74 23.78 -22.34
CA TYR A 179 -33.19 23.70 -22.51
C TYR A 179 -33.85 25.08 -22.42
N ASP A 180 -33.47 25.88 -21.42
CA ASP A 180 -33.98 27.24 -21.23
C ASP A 180 -33.64 28.13 -22.44
N ALA A 181 -32.40 28.06 -22.96
CA ALA A 181 -31.97 28.83 -24.13
C ALA A 181 -32.74 28.50 -25.42
N ASN A 182 -33.21 27.26 -25.56
CA ASN A 182 -33.97 26.80 -26.72
C ASN A 182 -35.50 26.82 -26.50
N ASN A 183 -35.98 27.32 -25.35
CA ASN A 183 -37.39 27.26 -24.93
C ASN A 183 -37.96 25.83 -24.97
N TRP A 184 -37.17 24.86 -24.52
CA TRP A 184 -37.56 23.45 -24.45
C TRP A 184 -38.13 23.12 -23.07
N PRO A 185 -39.32 22.50 -22.97
CA PRO A 185 -39.85 22.04 -21.69
C PRO A 185 -38.98 20.90 -21.16
N ILE A 186 -38.57 21.02 -19.90
CA ILE A 186 -37.93 19.95 -19.14
C ILE A 186 -39.05 19.11 -18.54
N THR A 187 -39.09 17.82 -18.86
CA THR A 187 -40.01 16.88 -18.22
C THR A 187 -39.53 16.54 -16.81
N ASP A 188 -40.44 16.32 -15.86
CA ASP A 188 -40.12 16.02 -14.46
C ASP A 188 -39.20 14.79 -14.29
N ASN A 189 -39.22 13.86 -15.25
CA ASN A 189 -38.41 12.64 -15.23
C ASN A 189 -37.01 12.79 -15.83
N LEU A 190 -36.72 13.83 -16.61
CA LEU A 190 -35.43 14.03 -17.28
C LEU A 190 -34.23 14.07 -16.29
N PRO A 191 -34.29 14.79 -15.15
CA PRO A 191 -33.19 14.78 -14.18
C PRO A 191 -32.86 13.37 -13.69
N GLY A 192 -33.89 12.56 -13.39
CA GLY A 192 -33.71 11.18 -12.94
C GLY A 192 -33.15 10.26 -14.02
N LEU A 193 -33.50 10.48 -15.28
CA LEU A 193 -32.97 9.72 -16.42
C LEU A 193 -31.48 10.04 -16.66
N VAL A 194 -31.10 11.32 -16.56
CA VAL A 194 -29.71 11.76 -16.65
C VAL A 194 -28.88 11.20 -15.49
N ASP A 195 -29.39 11.29 -14.26
CA ASP A 195 -28.69 10.77 -13.07
C ASP A 195 -28.47 9.25 -13.15
N LYS A 196 -29.48 8.51 -13.66
CA LYS A 196 -29.37 7.07 -13.91
C LYS A 196 -28.29 6.77 -14.95
N ALA A 197 -28.27 7.49 -16.08
CA ALA A 197 -27.26 7.31 -17.11
C ALA A 197 -25.83 7.60 -16.58
N ILE A 198 -25.67 8.68 -15.80
CA ILE A 198 -24.38 9.00 -15.16
C ILE A 198 -23.99 7.91 -14.14
N THR A 199 -24.93 7.37 -13.37
CA THR A 199 -24.68 6.26 -12.44
C THR A 199 -24.24 4.99 -13.16
N ASN A 200 -24.80 4.71 -14.34
CA ASN A 200 -24.34 3.63 -15.20
C ASN A 200 -22.90 3.87 -15.67
N PHE A 201 -22.54 5.09 -16.09
CA PHE A 201 -21.15 5.43 -16.40
C PHE A 201 -20.22 5.17 -15.21
N GLN A 202 -20.57 5.61 -14.01
CA GLN A 202 -19.72 5.37 -12.83
C GLN A 202 -19.47 3.88 -12.55
N SER A 203 -20.42 3.02 -12.91
CA SER A 203 -20.33 1.58 -12.70
C SER A 203 -19.58 0.86 -13.83
N ASN A 204 -19.68 1.39 -15.06
CA ASN A 204 -19.21 0.73 -16.27
C ASN A 204 -17.99 1.39 -16.92
N ALA A 205 -17.64 2.62 -16.53
CA ALA A 205 -16.50 3.33 -17.05
C ALA A 205 -15.21 2.65 -16.63
N TYR A 206 -14.31 2.50 -17.59
CA TYR A 206 -13.00 1.90 -17.39
C TYR A 206 -11.94 2.70 -18.15
N SER A 207 -10.75 2.78 -17.57
CA SER A 207 -9.56 3.25 -18.27
C SER A 207 -8.89 2.07 -18.97
N THR A 208 -8.22 2.33 -20.09
CA THR A 208 -7.41 1.32 -20.77
C THR A 208 -5.99 1.36 -20.21
N LEU A 209 -5.47 0.20 -19.81
CA LEU A 209 -4.09 0.06 -19.37
C LEU A 209 -3.23 -0.49 -20.50
N ILE A 210 -2.28 0.29 -20.99
CA ILE A 210 -1.38 -0.10 -22.09
C ILE A 210 0.01 -0.36 -21.55
N ILE A 211 0.57 -1.50 -21.91
CA ILE A 211 1.96 -1.80 -21.62
C ILE A 211 2.81 -1.20 -22.75
N PRO A 212 3.59 -0.12 -22.49
CA PRO A 212 4.36 0.51 -23.55
C PRO A 212 5.48 -0.42 -24.04
N LYS A 213 5.88 -0.27 -25.30
CA LYS A 213 7.05 -1.00 -25.85
C LYS A 213 8.35 -0.53 -25.20
N THR A 214 8.43 0.76 -24.89
CA THR A 214 9.56 1.42 -24.22
C THR A 214 9.03 2.41 -23.19
N PHE A 215 9.67 2.47 -22.03
CA PHE A 215 9.29 3.43 -20.98
C PHE A 215 9.95 4.79 -21.22
N SER A 216 9.15 5.84 -21.24
CA SER A 216 9.60 7.24 -21.33
C SER A 216 9.76 7.81 -19.92
N PRO A 217 10.90 8.44 -19.58
CA PRO A 217 11.07 9.15 -18.30
C PRO A 217 10.09 10.32 -18.11
N ALA A 218 9.51 10.85 -19.19
CA ALA A 218 8.55 11.95 -19.13
C ALA A 218 7.12 11.49 -18.78
N ASN A 219 6.81 10.20 -18.89
CA ASN A 219 5.48 9.67 -18.63
C ASN A 219 5.39 9.10 -17.22
N LEU A 220 4.26 9.36 -16.56
CA LEU A 220 3.90 8.76 -15.27
C LEU A 220 3.05 7.52 -15.49
N TYR A 221 3.60 6.36 -15.14
CA TYR A 221 2.93 5.06 -15.23
C TYR A 221 2.15 4.74 -13.95
N LEU A 222 1.36 3.67 -13.94
CA LEU A 222 0.47 3.31 -12.84
C LEU A 222 1.16 3.35 -11.46
N LEU A 223 2.29 2.64 -11.27
CA LEU A 223 3.00 2.65 -9.99
C LEU A 223 3.65 4.01 -9.67
N ASP A 224 4.01 4.81 -10.67
CA ASP A 224 4.51 6.19 -10.43
C ASP A 224 3.40 7.08 -9.92
N LYS A 225 2.20 7.00 -10.51
CA LYS A 225 1.03 7.75 -10.05
C LYS A 225 0.67 7.38 -8.61
N ILE A 226 0.72 6.08 -8.27
CA ILE A 226 0.52 5.62 -6.88
C ILE A 226 1.61 6.17 -5.96
N SER A 227 2.87 6.13 -6.39
CA SER A 227 4.01 6.68 -5.64
C SER A 227 3.85 8.18 -5.37
N LEU A 228 3.38 8.95 -6.35
CA LEU A 228 3.08 10.38 -6.19
C LEU A 228 1.98 10.63 -5.17
N VAL A 229 0.89 9.87 -5.19
CA VAL A 229 -0.18 9.97 -4.18
C VAL A 229 0.38 9.71 -2.77
N ILE A 230 1.25 8.71 -2.62
CA ILE A 230 1.92 8.44 -1.34
C ILE A 230 2.78 9.63 -0.92
N ASN A 231 3.56 10.21 -1.84
CA ASN A 231 4.40 11.38 -1.58
C ASN A 231 3.59 12.61 -1.16
N ASP A 232 2.44 12.84 -1.79
CA ASP A 232 1.56 13.97 -1.44
C ASP A 232 0.94 13.79 -0.05
N HIS A 233 0.55 12.56 0.30
CA HIS A 233 0.17 12.22 1.68
C HIS A 233 1.31 12.45 2.66
N LEU A 234 2.53 12.05 2.32
CA LEU A 234 3.72 12.24 3.16
C LEU A 234 4.05 13.71 3.37
N LYS A 235 4.03 14.54 2.32
CA LYS A 235 4.25 15.99 2.45
C LYS A 235 3.20 16.64 3.35
N THR A 236 1.94 16.24 3.19
CA THR A 236 0.85 16.72 4.05
C THR A 236 1.05 16.26 5.50
N TYR A 237 1.50 15.02 5.69
CA TYR A 237 1.85 14.47 7.00
C TYR A 237 2.97 15.27 7.67
N GLN A 238 4.08 15.50 6.96
CA GLN A 238 5.25 16.27 7.41
C GLN A 238 4.91 17.71 7.79
N LYS A 239 3.98 18.34 7.09
CA LYS A 239 3.51 19.68 7.46
C LYS A 239 2.81 19.69 8.82
N ASN A 240 2.04 18.64 9.11
CA ASN A 240 1.23 18.56 10.34
C ASN A 240 2.02 17.99 11.53
N ILE A 241 3.02 17.13 11.30
CA ILE A 241 3.77 16.48 12.39
C ILE A 241 4.50 17.49 13.28
N LEU A 242 4.92 18.63 12.72
CA LEU A 242 5.62 19.71 13.44
C LEU A 242 4.78 20.33 14.57
N ASN A 243 3.45 20.25 14.47
CA ASN A 243 2.52 20.87 15.43
C ASN A 243 1.66 19.83 16.16
N ILE A 244 2.01 18.55 16.11
CA ILE A 244 1.15 17.45 16.60
C ILE A 244 0.76 17.58 18.08
N ASP A 245 1.63 18.15 18.92
CA ASP A 245 1.38 18.33 20.36
C ASP A 245 0.60 19.61 20.69
N ASN A 246 0.59 20.58 19.78
CA ASN A 246 0.08 21.94 20.02
C ASN A 246 -1.20 22.26 19.24
N ASP A 247 -1.50 21.49 18.19
CA ASP A 247 -2.64 21.72 17.31
C ASP A 247 -3.48 20.43 17.14
N SER A 248 -4.69 20.47 17.69
CA SER A 248 -5.67 19.39 17.55
C SER A 248 -6.04 19.08 16.09
N GLN A 249 -6.04 20.08 15.21
CA GLN A 249 -6.32 19.88 13.78
C GLN A 249 -5.18 19.14 13.10
N ALA A 250 -3.93 19.48 13.43
CA ALA A 250 -2.76 18.75 12.96
C ALA A 250 -2.83 17.27 13.35
N MET A 251 -3.22 16.96 14.59
CA MET A 251 -3.40 15.57 15.02
C MET A 251 -4.55 14.85 14.30
N ILE A 252 -5.67 15.53 14.04
CA ILE A 252 -6.78 14.96 13.24
C ILE A 252 -6.31 14.61 11.83
N GLU A 253 -5.54 15.49 11.19
CA GLU A 253 -4.99 15.26 9.86
C GLU A 253 -3.97 14.11 9.83
N ILE A 254 -3.09 14.02 10.83
CA ILE A 254 -2.14 12.89 10.99
C ILE A 254 -2.90 11.57 11.09
N LEU A 255 -3.98 11.51 11.88
CA LEU A 255 -4.80 10.31 12.02
C LEU A 255 -5.53 9.96 10.72
N ARG A 256 -6.09 10.95 10.01
CA ARG A 256 -6.76 10.78 8.72
C ARG A 256 -5.82 10.21 7.67
N ILE A 257 -4.64 10.82 7.53
CA ILE A 257 -3.62 10.42 6.56
C ILE A 257 -3.10 9.02 6.89
N SER A 258 -2.73 8.76 8.15
CA SER A 258 -2.21 7.45 8.57
C SER A 258 -3.19 6.32 8.31
N TYR A 259 -4.47 6.55 8.61
CA TYR A 259 -5.52 5.57 8.39
C TYR A 259 -5.70 5.25 6.91
N ASN A 260 -5.81 6.27 6.05
CA ASN A 260 -5.97 6.09 4.61
C ASN A 260 -4.71 5.44 3.99
N PHE A 261 -3.53 5.82 4.48
CA PHE A 261 -2.26 5.23 4.06
C PHE A 261 -2.25 3.73 4.36
N VAL A 262 -2.47 3.33 5.62
CA VAL A 262 -2.31 1.91 6.00
C VAL A 262 -3.38 0.99 5.39
N SER A 263 -4.59 1.51 5.10
CA SER A 263 -5.66 0.70 4.49
C SER A 263 -5.33 0.20 3.07
N ASP A 264 -4.53 0.95 2.32
CA ASP A 264 -4.22 0.64 0.93
C ASP A 264 -2.76 0.26 0.72
N VAL A 265 -1.83 0.89 1.43
CA VAL A 265 -0.41 0.59 1.33
C VAL A 265 -0.09 -0.83 1.77
N ASN A 266 -0.78 -1.39 2.76
CA ASN A 266 -0.55 -2.79 3.15
C ASN A 266 -0.84 -3.77 2.01
N LYS A 267 -1.86 -3.51 1.18
CA LYS A 267 -2.18 -4.32 0.00
C LYS A 267 -1.10 -4.15 -1.06
N LEU A 268 -0.62 -2.92 -1.25
CA LEU A 268 0.45 -2.60 -2.19
C LEU A 268 1.79 -3.24 -1.79
N LEU A 269 2.19 -3.15 -0.52
CA LEU A 269 3.37 -3.81 0.02
C LEU A 269 3.26 -5.34 -0.13
N SER A 270 2.08 -5.89 0.14
CA SER A 270 1.81 -7.31 -0.10
C SER A 270 2.03 -7.66 -1.57
N LEU A 271 1.49 -6.90 -2.52
CA LEU A 271 1.71 -7.11 -3.96
C LEU A 271 3.21 -7.11 -4.30
N VAL A 272 3.96 -6.10 -3.83
CA VAL A 272 5.38 -5.94 -4.13
C VAL A 272 6.23 -7.06 -3.49
N ILE A 273 5.90 -7.52 -2.29
CA ILE A 273 6.55 -8.70 -1.67
C ILE A 273 6.26 -9.98 -2.46
N ASN A 274 5.01 -10.22 -2.86
CA ASN A 274 4.65 -11.38 -3.69
C ASN A 274 5.38 -11.32 -5.04
N LEU A 275 5.52 -10.13 -5.62
CA LEU A 275 6.25 -9.92 -6.87
C LEU A 275 7.72 -10.31 -6.74
N CYS A 276 8.39 -9.89 -5.66
CA CYS A 276 9.78 -10.23 -5.37
C CYS A 276 10.01 -11.72 -5.13
N ASP A 277 9.04 -12.44 -4.55
CA ASP A 277 9.09 -13.90 -4.44
C ASP A 277 9.03 -14.57 -5.82
N LEU A 278 8.15 -14.08 -6.71
CA LEU A 278 7.94 -14.62 -8.05
C LEU A 278 9.03 -14.20 -9.05
N LYS A 279 9.61 -13.01 -8.88
CA LYS A 279 10.63 -12.37 -9.72
C LYS A 279 11.75 -11.78 -8.84
N PRO A 280 12.66 -12.62 -8.34
CA PRO A 280 13.74 -12.22 -7.43
C PRO A 280 14.61 -11.08 -7.93
N ILE A 281 14.79 -10.92 -9.24
CA ILE A 281 15.54 -9.78 -9.79
C ILE A 281 14.97 -8.42 -9.36
N ILE A 282 13.66 -8.29 -9.17
CA ILE A 282 13.06 -7.04 -8.69
C ILE A 282 13.53 -6.74 -7.26
N LEU A 283 13.57 -7.77 -6.41
CA LEU A 283 14.13 -7.62 -5.06
C LEU A 283 15.61 -7.23 -5.11
N TRP A 284 16.40 -7.84 -5.99
CA TRP A 284 17.82 -7.56 -6.09
C TRP A 284 18.10 -6.11 -6.47
N LEU A 285 17.23 -5.52 -7.28
CA LEU A 285 17.31 -4.12 -7.71
C LEU A 285 16.82 -3.12 -6.64
N THR A 286 16.18 -3.59 -5.57
CA THR A 286 15.60 -2.73 -4.52
C THR A 286 15.94 -3.20 -3.09
N ILE A 287 16.93 -4.08 -2.93
CA ILE A 287 17.18 -4.78 -1.66
C ILE A 287 17.55 -3.82 -0.53
N SER A 288 18.21 -2.69 -0.84
CA SER A 288 18.53 -1.68 0.17
C SER A 288 17.26 -1.05 0.74
N LYS A 289 16.27 -0.78 -0.11
CA LYS A 289 14.98 -0.20 0.29
C LYS A 289 14.18 -1.10 1.21
N TYR A 290 14.24 -2.41 0.99
CA TYR A 290 13.60 -3.38 1.89
C TYR A 290 14.27 -3.45 3.26
N ILE A 291 15.60 -3.34 3.33
CA ILE A 291 16.32 -3.29 4.60
C ILE A 291 15.96 -1.99 5.35
N THR A 292 15.98 -0.85 4.66
CA THR A 292 15.54 0.43 5.23
C THR A 292 14.13 0.34 5.78
N LEU A 293 13.19 -0.21 5.00
CA LEU A 293 11.80 -0.36 5.42
C LEU A 293 11.68 -1.22 6.70
N ASP A 294 12.31 -2.39 6.75
CA ASP A 294 12.25 -3.24 7.95
C ASP A 294 12.89 -2.56 9.18
N ASN A 295 13.97 -1.79 9.00
CA ASN A 295 14.57 -1.02 10.09
C ASN A 295 13.63 0.09 10.59
N THR A 296 13.01 0.86 9.69
CA THR A 296 12.04 1.90 10.09
C THR A 296 10.84 1.32 10.84
N PHE A 297 10.37 0.12 10.48
CA PHE A 297 9.33 -0.57 11.24
C PHE A 297 9.82 -1.01 12.63
N LYS A 298 11.03 -1.55 12.74
CA LYS A 298 11.62 -1.95 14.03
C LYS A 298 11.86 -0.79 14.97
N ASP A 299 12.04 0.41 14.41
CA ASP A 299 12.23 1.63 15.19
C ASP A 299 10.92 2.18 15.78
N LEU A 300 9.74 1.76 15.31
CA LEU A 300 8.45 2.19 15.86
C LEU A 300 8.33 1.86 17.37
N PRO A 301 7.79 2.77 18.20
CA PRO A 301 7.69 2.55 19.65
C PRO A 301 6.53 1.61 20.02
N PHE A 302 6.79 0.70 20.97
CA PHE A 302 5.84 -0.24 21.62
C PHE A 302 5.00 -1.14 20.67
N GLY A 303 4.77 -2.40 21.06
CA GLY A 303 3.86 -3.31 20.33
C GLY A 303 4.40 -3.93 19.03
N PHE A 304 5.44 -3.35 18.41
CA PHE A 304 6.20 -3.98 17.34
C PHE A 304 7.32 -4.80 17.94
N SER A 305 7.32 -6.12 17.70
CA SER A 305 8.40 -6.97 18.21
C SER A 305 9.74 -6.53 17.61
N LYS A 306 10.86 -6.63 18.35
CA LYS A 306 12.23 -6.51 17.78
C LYS A 306 12.54 -7.55 16.68
N LYS A 307 11.59 -8.44 16.37
CA LYS A 307 11.66 -9.40 15.28
C LYS A 307 11.21 -8.71 13.98
N LYS A 308 10.81 -9.53 13.01
CA LYS A 308 10.33 -9.10 11.70
C LYS A 308 9.03 -8.30 11.80
N ALA A 309 8.92 -7.18 11.09
CA ALA A 309 7.74 -6.31 11.14
C ALA A 309 6.46 -7.01 10.63
N SER A 310 5.32 -6.83 11.30
CA SER A 310 4.00 -7.28 10.81
C SER A 310 3.16 -6.09 10.33
N LEU A 311 2.69 -6.17 9.09
CA LEU A 311 1.79 -5.16 8.50
C LEU A 311 0.43 -5.13 9.19
N LEU A 312 -0.03 -6.26 9.74
CA LEU A 312 -1.29 -6.35 10.47
C LEU A 312 -1.21 -5.62 11.81
N ASP A 313 -0.10 -5.80 12.54
CA ASP A 313 0.10 -5.06 13.80
C ASP A 313 0.20 -3.56 13.54
N TYR A 314 0.89 -3.16 12.47
CA TYR A 314 0.99 -1.77 12.05
C TYR A 314 -0.37 -1.13 11.77
N GLU A 315 -1.19 -1.81 10.98
CA GLU A 315 -2.56 -1.41 10.69
C GLU A 315 -3.43 -1.33 11.93
N ARG A 316 -3.32 -2.33 12.81
CA ARG A 316 -4.09 -2.41 14.06
C ARG A 316 -3.82 -1.19 14.95
N VAL A 317 -2.55 -0.83 15.15
CA VAL A 317 -2.16 0.31 15.99
C VAL A 317 -2.76 1.62 15.45
N ILE A 318 -2.61 1.89 14.15
CA ILE A 318 -3.13 3.12 13.51
C ILE A 318 -4.66 3.15 13.56
N LYS A 319 -5.34 2.03 13.25
CA LYS A 319 -6.80 1.95 13.27
C LYS A 319 -7.36 2.17 14.69
N ASN A 320 -6.74 1.57 15.70
CA ASN A 320 -7.14 1.76 17.09
C ASN A 320 -6.95 3.21 17.54
N ALA A 321 -5.84 3.84 17.15
CA ALA A 321 -5.57 5.23 17.46
C ALA A 321 -6.61 6.18 16.84
N ARG A 322 -6.98 5.96 15.56
CA ARG A 322 -8.06 6.72 14.90
C ARG A 322 -9.37 6.53 15.65
N ASN A 323 -9.76 5.29 15.92
CA ASN A 323 -11.06 5.01 16.49
C ASN A 323 -11.27 5.70 17.86
N LYS A 324 -10.21 5.88 18.65
CA LYS A 324 -10.27 6.68 19.88
C LYS A 324 -10.69 8.13 19.59
N SER A 325 -10.04 8.79 18.64
CA SER A 325 -10.25 10.22 18.37
C SER A 325 -11.59 10.53 17.69
N PHE A 326 -12.17 9.58 16.95
CA PHE A 326 -13.42 9.80 16.20
C PHE A 326 -14.68 9.23 16.88
N HIS A 327 -14.57 8.36 17.89
CA HIS A 327 -15.73 7.70 18.52
C HIS A 327 -16.00 8.08 19.99
N GLN A 328 -15.39 9.14 20.53
CA GLN A 328 -15.71 9.64 21.87
C GLN A 328 -16.98 10.51 21.89
N LEU A 329 -18.11 9.96 21.42
CA LEU A 329 -19.42 10.55 21.75
C LEU A 329 -19.75 10.35 23.24
N PHE A 330 -19.23 9.28 23.85
CA PHE A 330 -19.50 8.92 25.24
C PHE A 330 -18.27 9.14 26.15
N PRO A 331 -18.45 9.64 27.39
CA PRO A 331 -17.35 10.11 28.25
C PRO A 331 -16.66 8.99 29.07
N PHE A 332 -16.73 7.74 28.65
CA PHE A 332 -16.18 6.60 29.40
C PHE A 332 -15.39 5.64 28.51
N ASN A 333 -14.28 5.13 29.04
CA ASN A 333 -13.35 4.23 28.36
C ASN A 333 -13.42 2.76 28.84
N LYS A 334 -14.25 2.49 29.84
CA LYS A 334 -14.49 1.15 30.41
C LYS A 334 -15.91 0.71 30.09
N SER A 335 -16.10 -0.60 29.94
CA SER A 335 -17.45 -1.18 29.88
C SER A 335 -18.14 -0.93 31.22
N LEU A 336 -19.42 -0.56 31.17
CA LEU A 336 -20.18 -0.30 32.37
C LEU A 336 -20.86 -1.60 32.78
N LYS A 337 -20.61 -2.03 34.01
CA LYS A 337 -21.25 -3.19 34.61
C LYS A 337 -22.17 -2.70 35.73
N PHE A 338 -23.42 -3.14 35.71
CA PHE A 338 -24.39 -2.84 36.75
C PHE A 338 -25.16 -4.10 37.12
N GLU A 339 -25.71 -4.10 38.33
CA GLU A 339 -26.54 -5.18 38.87
C GLU A 339 -27.97 -4.67 38.99
N LEU A 340 -28.93 -5.51 38.60
CA LEU A 340 -30.35 -5.18 38.74
C LEU A 340 -30.83 -5.72 40.09
N GLU A 341 -31.02 -4.84 41.08
CA GLU A 341 -31.39 -5.22 42.45
C GLU A 341 -32.65 -6.10 42.53
N SER A 342 -33.61 -5.87 41.63
CA SER A 342 -34.86 -6.63 41.52
C SER A 342 -34.67 -8.05 40.99
N LEU A 343 -33.55 -8.32 40.33
CA LEU A 343 -33.15 -9.59 39.74
C LEU A 343 -31.86 -10.05 40.43
N LYS A 344 -31.97 -10.50 41.69
CA LYS A 344 -30.81 -10.98 42.48
C LYS A 344 -29.87 -11.83 41.61
N GLU A 345 -28.59 -11.49 41.60
CA GLU A 345 -27.49 -12.15 40.88
C GLU A 345 -27.39 -11.88 39.35
N VAL A 346 -28.21 -10.99 38.79
CA VAL A 346 -28.09 -10.57 37.38
C VAL A 346 -27.14 -9.38 37.25
N SER A 347 -25.96 -9.64 36.68
CA SER A 347 -25.03 -8.58 36.26
C SER A 347 -25.07 -8.38 34.74
N VAL A 348 -25.30 -7.12 34.35
CA VAL A 348 -25.41 -6.69 32.96
C VAL A 348 -24.19 -5.85 32.61
N THR A 349 -23.63 -6.07 31.42
CA THR A 349 -22.55 -5.26 30.86
C THR A 349 -23.01 -4.58 29.58
N ILE A 350 -22.85 -3.26 29.52
CA ILE A 350 -23.11 -2.42 28.34
C ILE A 350 -21.82 -1.73 27.90
N PHE A 351 -21.78 -1.21 26.66
CA PHE A 351 -20.54 -0.67 26.06
C PHE A 351 -19.42 -1.72 26.07
N SER A 352 -19.75 -2.94 25.67
CA SER A 352 -18.75 -4.00 25.45
C SER A 352 -17.80 -3.58 24.32
N ASN A 353 -16.58 -4.12 24.33
CA ASN A 353 -15.68 -3.94 23.21
C ASN A 353 -16.34 -4.46 21.92
N PHE A 354 -16.27 -3.69 20.82
CA PHE A 354 -16.86 -4.05 19.53
C PHE A 354 -16.47 -5.46 19.05
N THR A 355 -15.26 -5.92 19.39
CA THR A 355 -14.76 -7.27 19.04
C THR A 355 -15.20 -8.38 19.99
N LYS A 356 -15.80 -8.04 21.14
CA LYS A 356 -16.31 -8.98 22.15
C LYS A 356 -17.77 -8.63 22.49
N LYS A 357 -18.66 -8.86 21.53
CA LYS A 357 -20.11 -8.67 21.71
C LYS A 357 -20.78 -9.72 22.61
N ASP A 358 -20.02 -10.71 23.11
CA ASP A 358 -20.57 -11.76 23.96
C ASP A 358 -20.57 -11.35 25.44
N GLY A 359 -21.75 -10.98 25.91
CA GLY A 359 -22.11 -10.86 27.32
C GLY A 359 -23.56 -11.29 27.49
N ASN A 360 -23.78 -12.26 28.38
CA ASN A 360 -25.03 -12.82 28.91
C ASN A 360 -26.32 -12.60 28.10
N LYS A 361 -26.79 -13.66 27.41
CA LYS A 361 -28.17 -13.75 26.92
C LYS A 361 -29.09 -13.91 28.13
N MET A 362 -29.91 -12.91 28.40
CA MET A 362 -30.97 -13.01 29.41
C MET A 362 -32.33 -12.90 28.75
N THR A 363 -33.30 -13.66 29.25
CA THR A 363 -34.69 -13.65 28.77
C THR A 363 -35.54 -13.00 29.85
N TYR A 364 -35.96 -11.76 29.64
CA TYR A 364 -36.83 -11.02 30.56
C TYR A 364 -37.68 -9.98 29.81
N LYS A 365 -38.64 -9.36 30.51
CA LYS A 365 -39.69 -8.50 29.92
C LYS A 365 -39.15 -7.30 29.13
N ASP A 366 -37.99 -6.77 29.51
CA ASP A 366 -37.33 -5.61 28.87
C ASP A 366 -36.08 -6.02 28.07
N GLN A 367 -36.03 -7.25 27.55
CA GLN A 367 -34.91 -7.76 26.75
C GLN A 367 -34.64 -6.87 25.53
N GLU A 368 -35.68 -6.36 24.87
CA GLU A 368 -35.53 -5.47 23.70
C GLU A 368 -34.77 -4.19 24.04
N LEU A 369 -35.05 -3.59 25.21
CA LEU A 369 -34.31 -2.41 25.68
C LEU A 369 -32.84 -2.74 25.94
N TYR A 370 -32.55 -3.93 26.48
CA TYR A 370 -31.17 -4.38 26.65
C TYR A 370 -30.47 -4.67 25.34
N ASP A 371 -31.14 -5.28 24.37
CA ASP A 371 -30.59 -5.52 23.04
C ASP A 371 -30.27 -4.19 22.32
N LEU A 372 -31.11 -3.15 22.51
CA LEU A 372 -30.81 -1.79 22.07
C LEU A 372 -29.57 -1.21 22.78
N LEU A 373 -29.49 -1.36 24.11
CA LEU A 373 -28.34 -0.89 24.90
C LEU A 373 -27.04 -1.64 24.58
N ARG A 374 -27.12 -2.90 24.17
CA ARG A 374 -25.99 -3.72 23.70
C ARG A 374 -25.49 -3.28 22.32
N GLY A 375 -26.33 -2.58 21.56
CA GLY A 375 -25.94 -1.93 20.30
C GLY A 375 -24.83 -0.88 20.52
N PHE A 376 -24.75 -0.29 21.71
CA PHE A 376 -23.65 0.60 22.06
C PHE A 376 -22.40 -0.20 22.43
N THR A 377 -21.35 -0.05 21.61
CA THR A 377 -20.05 -0.68 21.82
C THR A 377 -18.97 0.36 22.00
N ARG A 378 -17.90 0.02 22.74
CA ARG A 378 -16.66 0.80 22.79
C ARG A 378 -15.60 0.16 21.90
N VAL A 379 -14.58 0.93 21.51
CA VAL A 379 -13.40 0.41 20.81
C VAL A 379 -12.26 0.22 21.83
N ASN A 380 -11.37 -0.75 21.60
CA ASN A 380 -10.14 -0.84 22.37
C ASN A 380 -9.29 0.42 22.15
N GLU A 381 -8.97 1.10 23.25
CA GLU A 381 -8.14 2.30 23.20
C GLU A 381 -6.67 1.91 23.26
N GLU A 382 -5.90 2.31 22.23
CA GLU A 382 -4.44 2.24 22.24
C GLU A 382 -3.95 3.70 22.14
N VAL A 383 -3.37 4.22 23.23
CA VAL A 383 -2.81 5.57 23.24
C VAL A 383 -1.47 5.52 22.53
N VAL A 384 -1.40 6.17 21.38
CA VAL A 384 -0.21 6.23 20.54
C VAL A 384 0.49 7.57 20.79
N SER A 385 1.75 7.50 21.20
CA SER A 385 2.54 8.68 21.56
C SER A 385 2.97 9.50 20.35
N SER A 386 3.31 10.78 20.55
CA SER A 386 3.85 11.67 19.50
C SER A 386 5.11 11.10 18.84
N ASN A 387 5.95 10.40 19.62
CA ASN A 387 7.11 9.68 19.11
C ASN A 387 6.76 8.59 18.08
N PHE A 388 5.61 7.91 18.23
CA PHE A 388 5.16 6.97 17.21
C PHE A 388 4.89 7.70 15.91
N TRP A 389 4.15 8.81 15.95
CA TRP A 389 3.76 9.56 14.77
C TRP A 389 4.98 10.18 14.06
N ILE A 390 5.97 10.63 14.82
CA ILE A 390 7.26 11.10 14.26
C ILE A 390 7.95 9.96 13.52
N LYS A 391 8.05 8.76 14.13
CA LYS A 391 8.70 7.62 13.48
C LYS A 391 7.89 7.02 12.34
N ASN A 392 6.57 7.15 12.38
CA ASN A 392 5.65 6.73 11.32
C ASN A 392 5.91 7.50 10.02
N GLU A 393 6.38 8.75 10.09
CA GLU A 393 6.86 9.49 8.93
C GLU A 393 7.96 8.73 8.19
N TYR A 394 8.95 8.18 8.91
CA TYR A 394 10.05 7.42 8.30
C TYR A 394 9.56 6.12 7.64
N VAL A 395 8.54 5.48 8.21
CA VAL A 395 7.91 4.31 7.59
C VAL A 395 7.22 4.72 6.29
N MET A 396 6.44 5.81 6.29
CA MET A 396 5.79 6.32 5.07
C MET A 396 6.81 6.70 4.00
N GLN A 397 7.90 7.35 4.37
CA GLN A 397 9.02 7.68 3.48
C GLN A 397 9.69 6.41 2.91
N ALA A 398 9.99 5.42 3.75
CA ALA A 398 10.61 4.17 3.29
C ALA A 398 9.69 3.37 2.36
N VAL A 399 8.37 3.40 2.59
CA VAL A 399 7.38 2.84 1.66
C VAL A 399 7.42 3.57 0.33
N TYR A 400 7.33 4.90 0.33
CA TYR A 400 7.40 5.71 -0.89
C TYR A 400 8.63 5.35 -1.73
N GLU A 401 9.81 5.36 -1.11
CA GLU A 401 11.06 5.02 -1.79
C GLU A 401 11.09 3.60 -2.32
N LEU A 402 10.52 2.64 -1.60
CA LEU A 402 10.42 1.25 -2.06
C LEU A 402 9.51 1.14 -3.28
N ILE A 403 8.34 1.79 -3.26
CA ILE A 403 7.38 1.74 -4.37
C ILE A 403 7.95 2.43 -5.62
N ASP A 404 8.57 3.60 -5.45
CA ASP A 404 9.24 4.30 -6.54
C ASP A 404 10.38 3.46 -7.14
N ALA A 405 11.28 2.94 -6.31
CA ALA A 405 12.39 2.10 -6.76
C ALA A 405 11.90 0.81 -7.44
N THR A 406 10.79 0.23 -6.96
CA THR A 406 10.16 -0.94 -7.58
C THR A 406 9.63 -0.60 -8.98
N SER A 407 8.99 0.56 -9.13
CA SER A 407 8.54 1.06 -10.45
C SER A 407 9.71 1.17 -11.43
N GLN A 408 10.79 1.85 -11.03
CA GLN A 408 11.96 2.02 -11.87
C GLN A 408 12.64 0.69 -12.21
N SER A 409 12.73 -0.22 -11.23
CA SER A 409 13.33 -1.54 -11.41
C SER A 409 12.60 -2.36 -12.46
N ILE A 410 11.26 -2.40 -12.39
CA ILE A 410 10.45 -3.13 -13.37
C ILE A 410 10.63 -2.55 -14.76
N LYS A 411 10.60 -1.21 -14.91
CA LYS A 411 10.83 -0.56 -16.21
C LYS A 411 12.19 -0.89 -16.80
N ASN A 412 13.25 -0.88 -15.97
CA ASN A 412 14.62 -1.23 -16.38
C ASN A 412 14.76 -2.70 -16.80
N THR A 413 13.86 -3.58 -16.34
CA THR A 413 13.86 -4.98 -16.76
C THR A 413 13.17 -5.23 -18.10
N LYS A 414 12.39 -4.28 -18.61
CA LYS A 414 11.82 -4.34 -19.97
C LYS A 414 12.83 -3.88 -21.01
#